data_AF-A0A537P4C1-F1
#
_entry.id   AF-A0A537P4C1-F1
#
_cell.length_a   1.000
_cell.length_b   1.000
_cell.length_c   1.000
_cell.angle_alpha   90.00
_cell.angle_beta   90.00
_cell.angle_gamma   90.00
#
_symmetry.space_group_name_H-M   'P 1'
#
loop_
_entity.id
_entity.type
_entity.pdbx_description
1 polymer ?
#
loop_
_entity_poly.entity_id
_entity_poly.type
_entity_poly.pdbx_seq_one_letter_code
_entity_poly.pdbx_strand_id
1 'polypeptide(L)' 'MGLKIEIISSMGQVRAADWDSCANPSGSPFNPFISHAFLYSLEKSDSAVRKTGWLGQHLLLKDDAQRVQGAVPAY' A
#
# COMPACT_ATOMS: atom_id res chain seq x y z
N MET A 1 17.00 -1.17 -16.53
CA MET A 1 16.41 -1.11 -15.18
C MET A 1 15.02 -1.70 -15.30
N GLY A 2 14.82 -2.90 -14.78
CA GLY A 2 13.55 -3.60 -14.83
C GLY A 2 12.57 -3.01 -13.81
N LEU A 3 11.30 -2.98 -14.18
CA LEU A 3 10.20 -2.67 -13.28
C LEU A 3 9.23 -3.85 -13.29
N LYS A 4 8.80 -4.27 -12.11
CA LYS A 4 7.83 -5.36 -11.93
C LYS A 4 6.67 -4.89 -11.08
N ILE A 5 5.47 -5.35 -11.41
CA ILE A 5 4.29 -5.14 -10.58
C ILE A 5 4.12 -6.37 -9.70
N GLU A 6 3.96 -6.14 -8.40
CA GLU A 6 3.57 -7.13 -7.41
C GLU A 6 2.22 -6.75 -6.83
N ILE A 7 1.34 -7.74 -6.67
CA ILE A 7 0.04 -7.56 -6.03
C ILE A 7 0.12 -8.17 -4.64
N ILE A 8 -0.14 -7.36 -3.61
CA ILE A 8 -0.23 -7.80 -2.23
C ILE A 8 -1.69 -7.76 -1.77
N SER A 9 -2.09 -8.75 -0.98
CA SER A 9 -3.47 -8.88 -0.50
C SER A 9 -3.74 -8.17 0.83
N SER A 10 -2.69 -7.64 1.47
CA SER A 10 -2.80 -6.90 2.72
C SER A 10 -1.65 -5.90 2.85
N MET A 11 -1.95 -4.75 3.44
CA MET A 11 -0.96 -3.75 3.84
C MET A 11 0.10 -4.30 4.80
N GLY A 12 -0.17 -5.40 5.50
CA GLY A 12 0.82 -6.10 6.33
C GLY A 12 1.98 -6.75 5.56
N GLN A 13 1.91 -6.81 4.21
CA GLN A 13 2.94 -7.40 3.35
C GLN A 13 3.94 -6.36 2.81
N VAL A 14 3.77 -5.08 3.15
CA VAL A 14 4.68 -3.98 2.78
C VAL A 14 5.06 -3.20 4.02
N ARG A 15 6.32 -2.73 4.09
CA ARG A 15 6.75 -1.87 5.20
C ARG A 15 6.09 -0.50 5.05
N ALA A 16 5.65 0.08 6.16
CA ALA A 16 5.03 1.40 6.17
C ALA A 16 5.89 2.46 5.49
N ALA A 17 7.19 2.49 5.80
CA ALA A 17 8.13 3.46 5.20
C ALA A 17 8.24 3.33 3.67
N ASP A 18 8.15 2.11 3.11
CA ASP A 18 8.20 1.91 1.66
C ASP A 18 6.92 2.43 1.00
N TRP A 19 5.77 2.10 1.57
CA TRP A 19 4.47 2.57 1.09
C TRP A 19 4.34 4.09 1.20
N ASP A 20 4.62 4.65 2.37
CA ASP A 20 4.45 6.07 2.66
C ASP A 20 5.45 6.94 1.91
N SER A 21 6.59 6.39 1.46
CA SER A 21 7.48 7.10 0.54
C SER A 21 6.81 7.46 -0.79
N CYS A 22 5.84 6.64 -1.23
CA CYS A 22 5.02 6.89 -2.41
C CYS A 22 3.72 7.63 -2.07
N ALA A 23 3.05 7.26 -0.98
CA ALA A 23 1.74 7.81 -0.63
C ALA A 23 1.82 9.22 -0.03
N ASN A 24 2.91 9.55 0.65
CA ASN A 24 3.13 10.83 1.33
C ASN A 24 4.59 11.32 1.13
N PRO A 25 5.00 11.60 -0.12
CA PRO A 25 6.35 12.07 -0.40
C PRO A 25 6.60 13.46 0.22
N SER A 26 7.85 13.73 0.60
CA SER A 26 8.26 15.02 1.14
C SER A 26 7.94 16.16 0.17
N GLY A 27 7.40 17.27 0.70
CA GLY A 27 7.03 18.45 -0.08
C GLY A 27 5.61 18.40 -0.66
N SER A 28 4.87 17.32 -0.47
CA SER A 28 3.42 17.24 -0.80
C SER A 28 2.56 17.32 0.46
N PRO A 29 1.32 17.84 0.39
CA PRO A 29 0.38 17.77 1.49
C PRO A 29 0.14 16.32 1.93
N PHE A 30 0.12 16.09 3.23
CA PHE A 30 -0.14 14.76 3.78
C PHE A 30 -1.59 14.34 3.53
N ASN A 31 -1.77 13.14 2.97
CA ASN A 31 -3.08 12.50 2.79
C ASN A 31 -3.21 11.29 3.72
N PRO A 32 -3.98 11.40 4.83
CA PRO A 32 -4.11 10.31 5.78
C PRO A 32 -4.81 9.08 5.18
N PHE A 33 -5.72 9.27 4.22
CA PHE A 33 -6.56 8.19 3.68
C PHE A 33 -5.83 7.20 2.79
N ILE A 34 -4.62 7.54 2.35
CA ILE A 34 -3.75 6.64 1.59
C ILE A 34 -2.49 6.25 2.37
N SER A 35 -2.37 6.68 3.63
CA SER A 35 -1.25 6.26 4.48
C SER A 35 -1.31 4.77 4.80
N HIS A 36 -0.15 4.16 5.00
CA HIS A 36 -0.07 2.74 5.41
C HIS A 36 -0.87 2.50 6.68
N ALA A 37 -0.69 3.36 7.68
CA ALA A 37 -1.33 3.22 8.99
C ALA A 37 -2.86 3.24 8.91
N PHE A 38 -3.44 4.13 8.10
CA PHE A 38 -4.89 4.19 7.92
C PHE A 38 -5.42 2.94 7.22
N LEU A 39 -4.83 2.57 6.07
CA LEU A 39 -5.28 1.43 5.28
C LEU A 39 -5.15 0.13 6.09
N TYR A 40 -4.02 -0.07 6.77
CA TYR A 40 -3.81 -1.24 7.63
C TYR A 40 -4.77 -1.28 8.82
N SER A 41 -5.16 -0.11 9.36
CA SER A 41 -6.17 -0.05 10.41
C SER A 41 -7.53 -0.56 9.93
N LEU A 42 -7.93 -0.29 8.67
CA LEU A 42 -9.18 -0.81 8.10
C LEU A 42 -9.17 -2.35 7.99
N GLU A 43 -8.03 -2.93 7.64
CA GLU A 43 -7.85 -4.39 7.62
C GLU A 43 -7.87 -4.96 9.05
N LYS A 44 -7.13 -4.34 9.98
CA LYS A 44 -6.99 -4.80 11.36
C LYS A 44 -8.26 -4.67 12.19
N SER A 45 -9.09 -3.67 11.90
CA SER A 45 -10.40 -3.49 12.50
C SER A 45 -11.48 -4.36 11.86
N ASP A 46 -11.11 -5.24 10.92
CA ASP A 46 -12.03 -6.11 10.20
C ASP A 46 -13.07 -5.35 9.33
N SER A 47 -12.82 -4.07 9.06
CA SER A 47 -13.74 -3.20 8.31
C SER A 47 -13.61 -3.39 6.80
N ALA A 48 -12.38 -3.48 6.29
CA ALA A 48 -12.09 -3.68 4.87
C ALA A 48 -11.44 -5.05 4.63
N VAL A 49 -12.21 -6.12 4.83
CA VAL A 49 -11.74 -7.51 4.63
C VAL A 49 -12.77 -8.33 3.85
N ARG A 50 -12.38 -9.53 3.42
CA ARG A 50 -13.24 -10.42 2.60
C ARG A 50 -14.64 -10.63 3.21
N LYS A 51 -14.71 -10.76 4.53
CA LYS A 51 -15.98 -11.01 5.25
C LYS A 51 -16.96 -9.84 5.18
N THR A 52 -16.47 -8.62 4.93
CA THR A 52 -17.27 -7.40 4.78
C THR A 52 -17.39 -6.95 3.31
N GLY A 53 -17.00 -7.81 2.36
CA GLY A 53 -17.16 -7.56 0.92
C GLY A 53 -15.97 -6.89 0.23
N TRP A 54 -14.86 -6.67 0.94
CA TRP A 54 -13.65 -6.04 0.38
C TRP A 54 -12.55 -7.06 0.09
N LEU A 55 -11.79 -6.86 -0.98
CA LEU A 55 -10.68 -7.74 -1.37
C LEU A 55 -9.43 -6.92 -1.66
N GLY A 56 -8.55 -6.79 -0.67
CA GLY A 56 -7.24 -6.16 -0.83
C GLY A 56 -6.47 -6.77 -2.01
N GLN A 57 -6.06 -5.93 -2.95
CA GLN A 57 -5.25 -6.23 -4.14
C GLN A 57 -4.30 -5.06 -4.43
N HIS A 58 -3.62 -4.55 -3.40
CA HIS A 58 -2.75 -3.38 -3.53
C HIS A 58 -1.58 -3.67 -4.47
N LEU A 59 -1.26 -2.72 -5.33
CA LEU A 59 -0.21 -2.88 -6.33
C LEU A 59 1.06 -2.16 -5.87
N LEU A 60 2.19 -2.83 -5.98
CA LEU A 60 3.52 -2.27 -5.77
C LEU A 60 4.31 -2.35 -7.08
N LEU A 61 4.88 -1.23 -7.50
CA LEU A 61 5.88 -1.18 -8.56
C LEU A 61 7.25 -1.31 -7.91
N LYS A 62 8.00 -2.38 -8.20
CA LYS A 62 9.34 -2.63 -7.65
C LYS A 62 10.41 -2.57 -8.72
N ASP A 63 11.57 -2.02 -8.36
CA ASP A 63 12.78 -2.10 -9.17
C ASP A 63 13.53 -3.44 -8.96
N ASP A 64 14.63 -3.63 -9.70
CA ASP A 64 15.47 -4.82 -9.60
C ASP A 64 16.08 -5.02 -8.18
N ALA A 65 16.17 -3.96 -7.37
CA ALA A 65 16.63 -4.00 -5.98
C ALA A 65 15.49 -4.19 -4.97
N GLN A 66 14.28 -4.53 -5.42
CA GLN A 66 13.07 -4.71 -4.62
C GLN A 66 12.57 -3.44 -3.91
N ARG A 67 13.02 -2.26 -4.32
CA ARG A 67 12.57 -0.99 -3.76
C ARG A 67 11.25 -0.59 -4.41
N VAL A 68 10.29 -0.18 -3.60
CA VAL A 68 9.00 0.33 -4.07
C VAL A 68 9.20 1.68 -4.74
N GLN A 69 8.81 1.78 -6.01
CA GLN A 69 8.84 3.00 -6.84
C GLN A 69 7.44 3.60 -7.03
N GLY A 70 6.40 2.83 -6.74
CA GLY A 70 5.01 3.25 -6.84
C GLY A 70 4.10 2.31 -6.07
N ALA A 71 2.99 2.84 -5.56
CA ALA A 71 2.00 2.11 -4.78
C ALA A 71 0.59 2.54 -5.19
N VAL A 72 -0.33 1.58 -5.30
CA VAL A 72 -1.75 1.84 -5.56
C VAL A 72 -2.60 1.08 -4.53
N PRO A 73 -3.38 1.77 -3.69
CA PRO A 73 -4.35 1.11 -2.83
C PRO A 73 -5.52 0.58 -3.67
N ALA A 74 -5.83 -0.71 -3.53
CA ALA A 74 -7.00 -1.34 -4.14
C ALA A 74 -7.63 -2.34 -3.16
N TYR A 75 -8.94 -2.20 -2.93
CA TYR A 75 -9.78 -3.08 -2.11
C TYR A 75 -11.01 -3.52 -2.91
#